data_AF-A0A4V2K955-F1
#
_entry.id   AF-A0A4V2K955-F1
#
_cell.length_a   1.000
_cell.length_b   1.000
_cell.length_c   1.000
_cell.angle_alpha   90.00
_cell.angle_beta   90.00
_cell.angle_gamma   90.00
#
_symmetry.space_group_name_H-M   'P 1'
#
loop_
_entity.id
_entity.type
_entity.pdbx_description
1 polymer ?
#
loop_
_entity_poly.entity_id
_entity_poly.type
_entity_poly.pdbx_seq_one_letter_code
_entity_poly.pdbx_strand_id
1 'polypeptide(L)'
;MMKTDILFSSQELRFSRAQKQAILSWGRDLGAENVPSLYKIEKFQADALEACGNPSKRMQTSTGQVFYQNSMHHHVAQQYAHPNVRGYIKAYPVFAGGCVSETYHSSKWLVDAPGTLLTPMVRIDDRDFYVDELTYCNDEEWCIPVRFFEFEGQGMWAVCQKVEMTEVGDLA
;
A
#
# COMPACT_ATOMS: atom_id res chain seq x y z
N MET A 1 26.66 -2.15 -12.35
CA MET A 1 25.25 -2.00 -12.79
C MET A 1 24.49 -1.03 -11.89
N MET A 2 24.27 -1.35 -10.60
CA MET A 2 23.51 -0.51 -9.66
C MET A 2 24.02 0.93 -9.50
N LYS A 3 25.33 1.16 -9.34
CA LYS A 3 25.89 2.52 -9.21
C LYS A 3 25.61 3.40 -10.44
N THR A 4 25.73 2.82 -11.63
CA THR A 4 25.48 3.51 -12.90
C THR A 4 23.99 3.80 -13.08
N ASP A 5 23.14 2.87 -12.64
CA ASP A 5 21.70 3.07 -12.62
C ASP A 5 21.31 4.27 -11.75
N ILE A 6 21.75 4.30 -10.48
CA ILE A 6 21.50 5.41 -9.54
C ILE A 6 21.90 6.77 -10.14
N LEU A 7 23.06 6.84 -10.79
CA LEU A 7 23.50 8.07 -11.46
C LEU A 7 22.53 8.49 -12.58
N PHE A 8 22.10 7.53 -13.40
CA PHE A 8 21.27 7.80 -14.58
C PHE A 8 19.76 7.88 -14.30
N SER A 9 19.32 7.50 -13.10
CA SER A 9 17.94 7.57 -12.61
C SER A 9 17.73 8.67 -11.55
N SER A 10 18.75 9.51 -11.29
CA SER A 10 18.64 10.67 -10.39
C SER A 10 17.51 11.61 -10.84
N GLN A 11 16.67 12.02 -9.88
CA GLN A 11 15.53 12.92 -10.14
C GLN A 11 15.99 14.35 -10.47
N GLU A 12 17.11 14.78 -9.88
CA GLU A 12 17.63 16.13 -10.01
C GLU A 12 18.50 16.32 -11.26
N LEU A 13 19.13 15.24 -11.73
CA LEU A 13 20.07 15.27 -12.85
C LEU A 13 19.58 14.40 -14.00
N ARG A 14 18.97 15.03 -15.00
CA ARG A 14 18.51 14.36 -16.22
C ARG A 14 19.63 14.28 -17.25
N PHE A 15 20.13 13.07 -17.48
CA PHE A 15 21.09 12.81 -18.55
C PHE A 15 20.38 12.42 -19.85
N SER A 16 20.72 13.10 -20.94
CA SER A 16 20.34 12.68 -22.29
C SER A 16 21.00 11.34 -22.65
N ARG A 17 20.45 10.63 -23.63
CA ARG A 17 21.05 9.37 -24.12
C ARG A 17 22.50 9.56 -24.56
N ALA A 18 22.82 10.69 -25.20
CA ALA A 18 24.17 11.04 -25.61
C ALA A 18 25.11 11.28 -24.41
N GLN A 19 24.63 11.99 -23.38
CA GLN A 19 25.40 12.21 -22.15
C GLN A 19 25.67 10.89 -21.41
N LYS A 20 24.66 10.01 -21.28
CA LYS A 20 24.83 8.68 -20.70
C LYS A 20 25.90 7.88 -21.46
N GLN A 21 25.83 7.89 -22.79
CA GLN A 21 26.82 7.21 -23.63
C GLN A 21 28.23 7.77 -23.45
N ALA A 22 28.37 9.10 -23.39
CA ALA A 22 29.66 9.79 -23.19
C ALA A 22 30.28 9.46 -21.81
N ILE A 23 29.46 9.41 -20.76
CA ILE A 23 29.92 9.03 -19.41
C ILE A 23 30.42 7.57 -19.41
N LEU A 24 29.70 6.67 -20.08
CA LEU A 24 30.12 5.27 -20.19
C LEU A 24 31.37 5.10 -21.05
N SER A 25 31.52 5.85 -22.15
CA SER A 25 32.73 5.80 -22.97
C SER A 25 33.92 6.33 -22.18
N TRP A 26 33.75 7.48 -21.52
CA TRP A 26 34.79 8.06 -20.68
C TRP A 26 35.25 7.11 -19.57
N GLY A 27 34.32 6.40 -18.90
CA GLY A 27 34.67 5.38 -17.92
C GLY A 27 35.51 4.23 -18.52
N ARG A 28 35.21 3.80 -19.75
CA ARG A 28 36.02 2.77 -20.45
C ARG A 28 37.41 3.30 -20.81
N ASP A 29 37.49 4.54 -21.29
CA ASP A 29 38.75 5.16 -21.70
C ASP A 29 39.69 5.38 -20.51
N LEU A 30 39.14 5.58 -19.30
CA LEU A 30 39.89 5.64 -18.04
C LEU A 30 40.29 4.26 -17.49
N GLY A 31 39.97 3.17 -18.20
CA GLY A 31 40.34 1.81 -17.80
C GLY A 31 39.41 1.18 -16.75
N ALA A 32 38.20 1.70 -16.55
CA ALA A 32 37.25 1.06 -15.65
C ALA A 32 36.84 -0.32 -16.20
N GLU A 33 36.95 -1.35 -15.36
CA GLU A 33 36.52 -2.70 -15.72
C GLU A 33 34.99 -2.84 -15.65
N ASN A 34 34.44 -3.74 -16.47
CA ASN A 34 33.03 -4.13 -16.43
C ASN A 34 32.01 -2.97 -16.63
N VAL A 35 32.37 -1.92 -17.38
CA VAL A 35 31.44 -0.83 -17.71
C VAL A 35 30.28 -1.37 -18.55
N PRO A 36 29.02 -1.28 -18.07
CA PRO A 36 27.88 -1.80 -18.81
C PRO A 36 27.68 -1.03 -20.12
N SER A 37 27.07 -1.69 -21.12
CA SER A 37 26.55 -0.97 -22.27
C SER A 37 25.30 -0.18 -21.86
N LEU A 38 25.00 0.89 -22.58
CA LEU A 38 23.79 1.66 -22.34
C LEU A 38 22.54 0.77 -22.45
N TYR A 39 22.51 -0.13 -23.42
CA TYR A 39 21.46 -1.14 -23.56
C TYR A 39 21.28 -2.01 -22.31
N LYS A 40 22.38 -2.49 -21.70
CA LYS A 40 22.31 -3.30 -20.47
C LYS A 40 21.71 -2.51 -19.31
N ILE A 41 22.00 -1.21 -19.23
CA ILE A 41 21.42 -0.33 -18.20
C ILE A 41 19.92 -0.11 -18.47
N GLU A 42 19.54 0.22 -19.70
CA GLU A 42 18.14 0.44 -20.08
C GLU A 42 17.30 -0.82 -19.84
N LYS A 43 17.84 -2.00 -20.15
CA LYS A 43 17.20 -3.28 -19.83
C LYS A 43 17.05 -3.49 -18.33
N PHE A 44 18.12 -3.30 -17.55
CA PHE A 44 18.07 -3.41 -16.09
C PHE A 44 17.03 -2.45 -15.49
N GLN A 45 16.96 -1.21 -15.98
CA GLN A 45 15.97 -0.22 -15.56
C GLN A 45 14.54 -0.65 -15.85
N ALA A 46 14.29 -1.20 -17.04
CA ALA A 46 12.98 -1.73 -17.41
C ALA A 46 12.57 -2.91 -16.51
N ASP A 47 13.48 -3.88 -16.34
CA ASP A 47 13.25 -5.08 -15.52
C ASP A 47 13.01 -4.69 -14.03
N ALA A 48 13.78 -3.72 -13.51
CA ALA A 48 13.62 -3.22 -12.14
C ALA A 48 12.30 -2.47 -11.94
N LEU A 49 11.90 -1.65 -12.91
CA LEU A 49 10.60 -0.97 -12.88
C LEU A 49 9.44 -1.96 -12.95
N GLU A 50 9.56 -3.03 -13.73
CA GLU A 50 8.56 -4.08 -13.79
C GLU A 50 8.45 -4.82 -12.44
N ALA A 51 9.59 -5.18 -11.83
CA ALA A 51 9.64 -5.86 -10.55
C ALA A 51 9.09 -5.01 -9.38
N CYS A 52 9.42 -3.72 -9.34
CA CYS A 52 8.97 -2.80 -8.28
C CYS A 52 7.56 -2.21 -8.54
N GLY A 53 6.98 -2.48 -9.70
CA GLY A 53 5.74 -1.90 -10.19
C GLY A 53 5.99 -0.63 -10.99
N ASN A 54 5.63 -0.65 -12.27
CA ASN A 54 5.73 0.50 -13.16
C ASN A 54 4.49 1.39 -13.00
N PRO A 55 4.58 2.54 -12.31
CA PRO A 55 3.38 3.32 -12.00
C PRO A 55 2.80 3.97 -13.26
N SER A 56 3.62 4.29 -14.27
CA SER A 56 3.26 5.16 -15.38
C SER A 56 3.16 4.42 -16.71
N LYS A 57 1.96 4.35 -17.27
CA LYS A 57 1.71 3.79 -18.61
C LYS A 57 1.66 4.90 -19.65
N ARG A 58 2.45 4.77 -20.71
CA ARG A 58 2.32 5.63 -21.90
C ARG A 58 1.03 5.28 -22.62
N MET A 59 0.16 6.25 -22.77
CA MET A 59 -1.09 6.16 -23.51
C MET A 59 -1.01 7.07 -24.74
N GLN A 60 -1.63 6.64 -25.83
CA GLN A 60 -1.73 7.41 -27.06
C GLN A 60 -3.20 7.47 -27.49
N THR A 61 -3.73 8.68 -27.69
CA THR A 61 -5.09 8.87 -28.19
C THR A 61 -5.19 8.47 -29.65
N SER A 62 -6.41 8.26 -30.14
CA SER A 62 -6.70 8.06 -31.56
C SER A 62 -6.24 9.25 -32.43
N THR A 63 -6.18 10.45 -31.85
CA THR A 63 -5.66 11.68 -32.49
C THR A 63 -4.14 11.81 -32.46
N GLY A 64 -3.43 10.83 -31.88
CA GLY A 64 -1.96 10.78 -31.85
C GLY A 64 -1.31 11.53 -30.68
N GLN A 65 -2.08 12.10 -29.76
CA GLN A 65 -1.54 12.76 -28.56
C GLN A 65 -1.04 11.73 -27.56
N VAL A 66 0.13 11.97 -26.98
CA VAL A 66 0.78 11.07 -26.02
C VAL A 66 0.65 11.66 -24.63
N PHE A 67 0.13 10.86 -23.70
CA PHE A 67 0.08 11.20 -22.27
C PHE A 67 0.54 9.99 -21.44
N TYR A 68 0.89 10.25 -20.19
CA TYR A 68 1.34 9.21 -19.27
C TYR A 68 0.33 9.11 -18.13
N GLN A 69 -0.25 7.93 -17.95
CA GLN A 69 -1.25 7.67 -16.92
C GLN A 69 -0.62 6.88 -15.78
N ASN A 70 -0.74 7.40 -14.57
CA ASN A 70 -0.38 6.63 -13.38
C ASN A 70 -1.52 5.70 -12.96
N SER A 71 -1.20 4.50 -12.51
CA SER A 71 -2.18 3.63 -11.85
C SER A 71 -2.53 4.19 -10.47
N MET A 72 -3.80 4.56 -10.27
CA MET A 72 -4.29 5.00 -8.96
C MET A 72 -4.09 3.93 -7.89
N HIS A 73 -4.31 2.66 -8.23
CA HIS A 73 -4.12 1.54 -7.31
C HIS A 73 -2.67 1.41 -6.85
N HIS A 74 -1.71 1.50 -7.78
CA HIS A 74 -0.29 1.46 -7.41
C HIS A 74 0.11 2.68 -6.59
N HIS A 75 -0.44 3.85 -6.88
CA HIS A 75 -0.15 5.05 -6.09
C HIS A 75 -0.64 4.93 -4.65
N VAL A 76 -1.89 4.50 -4.45
CA VAL A 76 -2.44 4.26 -3.11
C VAL A 76 -1.62 3.21 -2.37
N ALA A 77 -1.26 2.10 -3.04
CA ALA A 77 -0.41 1.07 -2.43
C ALA A 77 0.97 1.59 -2.00
N GLN A 78 1.62 2.42 -2.82
CA GLN A 78 2.90 3.04 -2.47
C GLN A 78 2.77 3.99 -1.27
N GLN A 79 1.73 4.84 -1.25
CA GLN A 79 1.49 5.75 -0.12
C GLN A 79 1.16 4.97 1.16
N TYR A 80 0.41 3.88 1.04
CA TYR A 80 0.10 2.98 2.15
C TYR A 80 1.35 2.27 2.68
N ALA A 81 2.29 1.87 1.82
CA ALA A 81 3.53 1.25 2.24
C ALA A 81 4.55 2.24 2.82
N HIS A 82 4.41 3.54 2.57
CA HIS A 82 5.39 4.55 2.95
C HIS A 82 5.29 4.89 4.45
N PRO A 83 6.31 4.66 5.29
CA PRO A 83 6.21 4.81 6.74
C PRO A 83 5.73 6.20 7.20
N ASN A 84 6.26 7.26 6.58
CA ASN A 84 5.89 8.63 6.95
C ASN A 84 4.48 9.03 6.48
N VAL A 85 3.91 8.35 5.47
CA VAL A 85 2.59 8.70 4.91
C VAL A 85 1.51 7.79 5.49
N ARG A 86 1.85 6.53 5.77
CA ARG A 86 0.93 5.51 6.31
C ARG A 86 0.18 5.99 7.55
N GLY A 87 0.81 6.74 8.44
CA GLY A 87 0.18 7.28 9.66
C GLY A 87 -0.95 8.27 9.39
N TYR A 88 -0.95 8.94 8.23
CA TYR A 88 -2.00 9.88 7.82
C TYR A 88 -3.16 9.21 7.08
N ILE A 89 -2.99 7.95 6.66
CA ILE A 89 -4.05 7.20 5.97
C ILE A 89 -4.92 6.52 7.03
N LYS A 90 -6.19 6.97 7.13
CA LYS A 90 -7.21 6.31 7.95
C LYS A 90 -7.71 5.05 7.25
N ALA A 91 -7.42 3.89 7.86
CA ALA A 91 -7.85 2.58 7.37
C ALA A 91 -9.15 2.10 8.04
N TYR A 92 -9.55 2.72 9.15
CA TYR A 92 -10.75 2.39 9.90
C TYR A 92 -11.63 3.64 10.06
N PRO A 93 -12.95 3.47 10.13
CA PRO A 93 -13.82 4.54 10.58
C PRO A 93 -13.52 4.89 12.04
N VAL A 94 -13.77 6.15 12.41
CA VAL A 94 -13.60 6.67 13.76
C VAL A 94 -14.97 7.08 14.29
N PHE A 95 -15.36 6.57 15.46
CA PHE A 95 -16.55 7.01 16.16
C PHE A 95 -16.19 8.16 17.11
N ALA A 96 -16.64 9.37 16.75
CA ALA A 96 -16.39 10.62 17.48
C ALA A 96 -17.67 11.16 18.13
N GLY A 97 -18.41 10.32 18.86
CA GLY A 97 -19.59 10.74 19.62
C GLY A 97 -20.72 11.35 18.78
N GLY A 98 -20.78 11.05 17.48
CA GLY A 98 -21.78 11.60 16.54
C GLY A 98 -21.36 12.90 15.83
N CYS A 99 -20.20 13.46 16.13
CA CYS A 99 -19.66 14.61 15.40
C CYS A 99 -18.96 14.15 14.11
N VAL A 100 -19.24 14.82 12.99
CA VAL A 100 -18.60 14.54 11.69
C VAL A 100 -17.82 15.77 11.25
N SER A 101 -16.50 15.72 11.35
CA SER A 101 -15.58 16.72 10.77
C SER A 101 -14.90 16.24 9.50
N GLU A 102 -14.69 14.93 9.38
CA GLU A 102 -13.91 14.28 8.34
C GLU A 102 -14.66 13.06 7.81
N THR A 103 -14.31 12.58 6.62
CA THR A 103 -15.00 11.43 6.00
C THR A 103 -14.92 10.16 6.85
N TYR A 104 -13.82 9.97 7.58
CA TYR A 104 -13.65 8.82 8.49
C TYR A 104 -14.53 8.89 9.75
N HIS A 105 -15.12 10.04 10.07
CA HIS A 105 -16.13 10.18 11.13
C HIS A 105 -17.55 9.83 10.64
N SER A 106 -17.73 9.56 9.35
CA SER A 106 -19.06 9.37 8.77
C SER A 106 -19.71 8.06 9.21
N SER A 107 -20.97 8.14 9.64
CA SER A 107 -21.81 6.96 9.89
C SER A 107 -21.95 6.08 8.65
N LYS A 108 -21.87 6.64 7.43
CA LYS A 108 -21.90 5.86 6.19
C LYS A 108 -20.75 4.85 6.10
N TRP A 109 -19.59 5.18 6.64
CA TRP A 109 -18.45 4.26 6.67
C TRP A 109 -18.60 3.25 7.80
N LEU A 110 -18.94 3.70 9.00
CA LEU A 110 -19.05 2.82 10.16
C LEU A 110 -20.23 1.84 10.08
N VAL A 111 -21.37 2.28 9.57
CA VAL A 111 -22.65 1.56 9.62
C VAL A 111 -23.06 1.00 8.26
N ASP A 112 -23.09 1.87 7.23
CA ASP A 112 -23.75 1.55 5.95
C ASP A 112 -22.83 0.83 4.95
N ALA A 113 -21.51 0.96 5.10
CA ALA A 113 -20.55 0.38 4.16
C ALA A 113 -20.60 -1.17 4.19
N PRO A 114 -20.62 -1.84 3.02
CA PRO A 114 -20.52 -3.29 2.95
C PRO A 114 -19.25 -3.80 3.63
N GLY A 115 -19.36 -4.84 4.46
CA GLY A 115 -18.21 -5.42 5.18
C GLY A 115 -17.09 -5.87 4.24
N THR A 116 -17.42 -6.30 3.02
CA THR A 116 -16.46 -6.70 1.98
C THR A 116 -15.57 -5.56 1.47
N LEU A 117 -15.94 -4.29 1.73
CA LEU A 117 -15.15 -3.11 1.37
C LEU A 117 -14.39 -2.52 2.56
N LEU A 118 -14.60 -3.05 3.77
CA LEU A 118 -13.94 -2.59 4.99
C LEU A 118 -12.62 -3.35 5.22
N THR A 119 -11.78 -2.77 6.08
CA THR A 119 -10.52 -3.41 6.48
C THR A 119 -10.83 -4.71 7.24
N PRO A 120 -10.37 -5.88 6.74
CA PRO A 120 -10.86 -7.18 7.22
C PRO A 120 -10.15 -7.68 8.48
N MET A 121 -9.11 -6.99 8.93
CA MET A 121 -8.26 -7.42 10.04
C MET A 121 -7.74 -6.22 10.80
N VAL A 122 -7.51 -6.39 12.10
CA VAL A 122 -6.74 -5.47 12.91
C VAL A 122 -5.61 -6.19 13.64
N ARG A 123 -4.46 -5.52 13.77
CA ARG A 123 -3.33 -5.99 14.56
C ARG A 123 -3.26 -5.22 15.87
N ILE A 124 -3.34 -5.94 16.99
CA ILE A 124 -3.24 -5.39 18.36
C ILE A 124 -2.23 -6.25 19.12
N ASP A 125 -1.20 -5.63 19.71
CA ASP A 125 -0.13 -6.30 20.46
C ASP A 125 0.45 -7.53 19.72
N ASP A 126 0.84 -7.33 18.46
CA ASP A 126 1.38 -8.36 17.55
C ASP A 126 0.47 -9.57 17.28
N ARG A 127 -0.82 -9.46 17.60
CA ARG A 127 -1.85 -10.45 17.27
C ARG A 127 -2.80 -9.91 16.23
N ASP A 128 -3.14 -10.77 15.27
CA ASP A 128 -4.08 -10.46 14.20
C ASP A 128 -5.47 -10.97 14.55
N PHE A 129 -6.47 -10.11 14.37
CA PHE A 129 -7.88 -10.41 14.56
C PHE A 129 -8.63 -10.14 13.27
N TYR A 130 -9.32 -11.14 12.74
CA TYR A 130 -10.06 -11.04 11.49
C TYR A 130 -11.56 -10.86 11.74
N VAL A 131 -12.23 -10.22 10.79
CA VAL A 131 -13.70 -10.27 10.73
C VAL A 131 -14.16 -11.70 10.44
N ASP A 132 -15.36 -12.03 10.91
CA ASP A 132 -16.00 -13.33 10.75
C ASP A 132 -15.25 -14.52 11.42
N GLU A 133 -14.28 -14.24 12.30
CA GLU A 133 -13.57 -15.24 13.10
C GLU A 133 -13.88 -15.11 14.60
N LEU A 134 -14.00 -16.26 15.28
CA LEU A 134 -14.24 -16.31 16.71
C LEU A 134 -13.08 -15.66 17.47
N THR A 135 -13.38 -14.61 18.23
CA THR A 135 -12.40 -13.80 18.96
C THR A 135 -12.78 -13.72 20.43
N TYR A 136 -11.77 -13.71 21.31
CA TYR A 136 -11.96 -13.44 22.73
C TYR A 136 -11.75 -11.95 23.00
N CYS A 137 -12.83 -11.24 23.33
CA CYS A 137 -12.86 -9.80 23.56
C CYS A 137 -12.29 -9.47 24.97
N ASN A 138 -11.77 -8.24 25.16
CA ASN A 138 -11.20 -7.80 26.45
C ASN A 138 -12.23 -7.80 27.61
N ASP A 139 -13.51 -7.75 27.28
CA ASP A 139 -14.63 -7.84 28.23
C ASP A 139 -14.93 -9.29 28.68
N GLU A 140 -13.98 -10.20 28.49
CA GLU A 140 -14.04 -11.63 28.83
C GLU A 140 -15.12 -12.43 28.09
N GLU A 141 -15.66 -11.89 27.00
CA GLU A 141 -16.70 -12.51 26.19
C GLU A 141 -16.18 -13.04 24.84
N TRP A 142 -16.76 -14.16 24.39
CA TRP A 142 -16.56 -14.64 23.03
C TRP A 142 -17.46 -13.89 22.04
N CYS A 143 -16.86 -13.44 20.95
CA CYS A 143 -17.48 -12.53 20.00
C CYS A 143 -17.02 -12.87 18.57
N ILE A 144 -17.86 -12.67 17.56
CA ILE A 144 -17.45 -12.72 16.14
C ILE A 144 -17.45 -11.28 15.61
N PRO A 145 -16.27 -10.66 15.37
CA PRO A 145 -16.18 -9.30 14.85
C PRO A 145 -16.73 -9.22 13.43
N VAL A 146 -17.57 -8.24 13.14
CA VAL A 146 -18.11 -7.95 11.80
C VAL A 146 -17.38 -6.79 11.14
N ARG A 147 -16.83 -5.88 11.95
CA ARG A 147 -16.01 -4.74 11.50
C ARG A 147 -15.27 -4.11 12.68
N PHE A 148 -14.14 -3.48 12.38
CA PHE A 148 -13.33 -2.73 13.33
C PHE A 148 -13.48 -1.22 13.15
N PHE A 149 -13.39 -0.47 14.24
CA PHE A 149 -13.45 0.99 14.25
C PHE A 149 -12.64 1.57 15.41
N GLU A 150 -12.11 2.78 15.23
CA GLU A 150 -11.47 3.53 16.33
C GLU A 150 -12.55 4.24 17.13
N PHE A 151 -12.60 4.03 18.44
CA PHE A 151 -13.37 4.89 19.33
C PHE A 151 -12.46 6.04 19.77
N GLU A 152 -12.83 7.28 19.46
CA GLU A 152 -11.92 8.43 19.59
C GLU A 152 -11.32 8.51 21.01
N GLY A 153 -9.99 8.40 21.10
CA GLY A 153 -9.24 8.42 22.36
C GLY A 153 -9.34 7.15 23.22
N GLN A 154 -10.09 6.13 22.80
CA GLN A 154 -10.35 4.90 23.56
C GLN A 154 -9.87 3.62 22.84
N GLY A 155 -9.13 3.76 21.74
CA GLY A 155 -8.48 2.64 21.06
C GLY A 155 -9.36 1.97 20.00
N MET A 156 -9.01 0.73 19.66
CA MET A 156 -9.69 -0.05 18.64
C MET A 156 -10.84 -0.86 19.24
N TRP A 157 -11.98 -0.82 18.57
CA TRP A 157 -13.22 -1.49 18.95
C TRP A 157 -13.76 -2.29 17.76
N ALA A 158 -14.68 -3.20 18.03
CA ALA A 158 -15.36 -3.98 17.01
C ALA A 158 -16.87 -3.98 17.23
N VAL A 159 -17.61 -4.04 16.12
CA VAL A 159 -19.02 -4.44 16.17
C VAL A 159 -19.03 -5.96 16.09
N CYS A 160 -19.61 -6.61 17.08
CA CYS A 160 -19.56 -8.07 17.20
C CYS A 160 -20.95 -8.69 17.13
N GLN A 161 -21.02 -9.90 16.56
CA GLN A 161 -22.12 -10.82 16.82
C GLN A 161 -21.85 -11.53 18.15
N LYS A 162 -22.89 -11.62 18.98
CA LYS A 162 -22.83 -12.32 20.25
C LYS A 162 -22.77 -13.82 20.03
N VAL A 163 -21.89 -14.50 20.74
CA VAL A 163 -21.78 -15.96 20.73
C VAL A 163 -22.42 -16.50 21.99
N GLU A 164 -23.31 -17.49 21.84
CA GLU A 164 -23.87 -18.23 22.96
C GLU A 164 -23.24 -19.63 22.99
N MET A 165 -22.69 -20.01 24.13
CA MET A 165 -22.20 -21.36 24.35
C MET A 165 -23.40 -22.28 24.52
N THR A 166 -23.61 -23.19 23.58
CA THR A 166 -24.55 -24.31 23.75
C THR A 166 -23.80 -25.50 24.33
N GLU A 167 -24.46 -26.27 25.20
CA GLU A 167 -23.92 -27.54 25.71
C GLU A 167 -23.60 -28.44 24.51
N VAL A 168 -22.31 -28.71 24.30
CA VAL A 168 -21.85 -29.66 23.29
C VAL A 168 -22.21 -31.04 23.82
N GLY A 169 -23.16 -31.71 23.16
CA GLY A 169 -23.44 -33.12 23.42
C GLY A 169 -22.17 -33.95 23.27
N ASP A 170 -21.95 -34.86 24.21
CA ASP A 170 -20.80 -35.76 24.25
C ASP A 170 -20.52 -36.36 22.87
N LEU A 171 -19.35 -36.04 22.30
CA LEU A 171 -18.80 -36.77 21.16
C LEU A 171 -18.33 -38.12 21.69
N ALA A 172 -19.24 -39.10 21.67
CA ALA A 172 -18.96 -40.52 21.86
C ALA A 172 -18.13 -41.10 20.70
#